data_AF-L2FYS3-F1
#
_entry.id   AF-L2FYS3-F1
#
_cell.length_a   1.000
_cell.length_b   1.000
_cell.length_c   1.000
_cell.angle_alpha   90.00
_cell.angle_beta   90.00
_cell.angle_gamma   90.00
#
_symmetry.space_group_name_H-M   'P 1'
#
loop_
_entity.id
_entity.type
_entity.pdbx_description
1 polymer ?
#
loop_
_entity_poly.entity_id
_entity_poly.type
_entity_poly.pdbx_seq_one_letter_code
_entity_poly.pdbx_strand_id
1 'polypeptide(L)'
;MHPIDILRFCRVMFPNLFQSTAFGLTGLVTLDMLSKIQKENPAAANVDLIFLDTLYHFSETHALVDRIQQRYPNVKLHVFKPFGVDTTAQFEAMYGARLYETEAEMYDWIAKGGARDKIPIIEVDDERGVVKINPLVKWSFKQVQDYIKTHNVPYNDLLDRGYKSVGDWHSTVPVKEGEDERAGRWKGQQKTECGIHNKKSRYAQYLEEMERKAAEKEEQAVASL
;
A
#
# COMPACT_ATOMS: atom_id res chain seq x y z
N MET A 1 -25.42 -3.03 7.13
CA MET A 1 -24.40 -3.62 8.00
C MET A 1 -23.34 -2.57 8.28
N HIS A 2 -23.04 -2.31 9.55
CA HIS A 2 -22.04 -1.32 9.95
C HIS A 2 -20.62 -1.90 9.71
N PRO A 3 -19.57 -1.09 9.42
CA PRO A 3 -18.23 -1.60 9.16
C PRO A 3 -17.68 -2.50 10.27
N ILE A 4 -17.97 -2.17 11.53
CA ILE A 4 -17.54 -2.99 12.68
C ILE A 4 -18.14 -4.40 12.64
N ASP A 5 -19.37 -4.56 12.16
CA ASP A 5 -20.03 -5.86 12.07
C ASP A 5 -19.45 -6.69 10.92
N ILE A 6 -19.10 -6.02 9.80
CA ILE A 6 -18.35 -6.65 8.71
C ILE A 6 -17.02 -7.20 9.24
N LEU A 7 -16.28 -6.39 10.00
CA LEU A 7 -15.00 -6.80 10.58
C LEU A 7 -15.14 -7.96 11.57
N ARG A 8 -16.17 -7.96 12.41
CA ARG A 8 -16.47 -9.10 13.31
C ARG A 8 -16.74 -10.37 12.51
N PHE A 9 -17.57 -10.30 11.49
CA PHE A 9 -17.83 -11.43 10.59
C PHE A 9 -16.53 -11.95 9.96
N CYS A 10 -15.69 -11.06 9.44
CA CYS A 10 -14.43 -11.45 8.81
C CYS A 10 -13.50 -12.18 9.77
N ARG A 11 -13.41 -11.74 11.04
CA ARG A 11 -12.59 -12.42 12.05
C ARG A 11 -13.08 -13.82 12.41
N VAL A 12 -14.37 -14.09 12.28
CA VAL A 12 -14.94 -15.42 12.51
C VAL A 12 -14.69 -16.33 11.31
N MET A 13 -14.83 -15.81 10.09
CA MET A 13 -14.80 -16.60 8.87
C MET A 13 -13.39 -16.87 8.33
N PHE A 14 -12.44 -15.95 8.55
CA PHE A 14 -11.13 -15.99 7.92
C PHE A 14 -10.01 -16.12 8.98
N PRO A 15 -9.41 -17.32 9.16
CA PRO A 15 -8.37 -17.53 10.16
C PRO A 15 -7.03 -16.84 9.83
N ASN A 16 -6.75 -16.61 8.54
CA ASN A 16 -5.53 -15.96 8.06
C ASN A 16 -5.83 -14.55 7.56
N LEU A 17 -6.42 -13.72 8.43
CA LEU A 17 -6.84 -12.36 8.10
C LEU A 17 -5.71 -11.36 8.37
N PHE A 18 -5.37 -10.57 7.35
CA PHE A 18 -4.42 -9.47 7.43
C PHE A 18 -5.07 -8.17 6.96
N GLN A 19 -4.60 -7.04 7.49
CA GLN A 19 -4.96 -5.73 6.96
C GLN A 19 -3.74 -5.13 6.24
N SER A 20 -3.84 -4.96 4.93
CA SER A 20 -2.89 -4.13 4.19
C SER A 20 -3.20 -2.65 4.39
N THR A 21 -2.18 -1.83 4.64
CA THR A 21 -2.36 -0.41 4.89
C THR A 21 -1.18 0.40 4.38
N ALA A 22 -1.47 1.56 3.79
CA ALA A 22 -0.51 2.65 3.58
C ALA A 22 -0.75 3.79 4.59
N PHE A 23 -1.43 3.50 5.69
CA PHE A 23 -1.82 4.43 6.75
C PHE A 23 -2.66 5.64 6.29
N GLY A 24 -3.44 5.47 5.21
CA GLY A 24 -4.53 6.38 4.86
C GLY A 24 -5.70 6.30 5.86
N LEU A 25 -6.54 7.34 5.92
CA LEU A 25 -7.59 7.46 6.94
C LEU A 25 -8.50 6.23 7.06
N THR A 26 -8.96 5.70 5.93
CA THR A 26 -9.83 4.50 5.90
C THR A 26 -9.15 3.28 6.52
N GLY A 27 -7.84 3.10 6.27
CA GLY A 27 -7.05 2.04 6.91
C GLY A 27 -6.90 2.26 8.42
N LEU A 28 -6.69 3.51 8.84
CA LEU A 28 -6.57 3.87 10.26
C LEU A 28 -7.87 3.63 11.03
N VAL A 29 -9.03 3.96 10.44
CA VAL A 29 -10.34 3.63 11.02
C VAL A 29 -10.51 2.12 11.16
N THR A 30 -10.12 1.36 10.13
CA THR A 30 -10.22 -0.11 10.15
C THR A 30 -9.36 -0.70 11.26
N LEU A 31 -8.13 -0.21 11.42
CA LEU A 31 -7.20 -0.61 12.48
C LEU A 31 -7.78 -0.33 13.87
N ASP A 32 -8.30 0.88 14.10
CA ASP A 32 -8.88 1.24 15.41
C ASP A 32 -10.13 0.38 15.72
N MET A 33 -10.99 0.12 14.73
CA MET A 33 -12.13 -0.80 14.88
C MET A 33 -11.67 -2.22 15.21
N LEU A 34 -10.66 -2.74 14.51
CA LEU A 34 -10.10 -4.07 14.78
C LEU A 34 -9.48 -4.16 16.18
N SER A 35 -8.80 -3.10 16.64
CA SER A 35 -8.26 -3.01 17.99
C SER A 35 -9.36 -3.01 19.05
N LYS A 36 -10.49 -2.35 18.81
CA LYS A 36 -11.66 -2.40 19.70
C LYS A 36 -12.28 -3.80 19.73
N ILE A 37 -12.45 -4.43 18.58
CA ILE A 37 -12.95 -5.81 18.49
C ILE A 37 -12.02 -6.79 19.21
N GLN A 38 -10.70 -6.60 19.14
CA GLN A 38 -9.74 -7.43 19.87
C GLN A 38 -9.98 -7.40 21.38
N LYS A 39 -10.40 -6.26 21.94
CA LYS A 39 -10.71 -6.15 23.37
C LYS A 39 -11.96 -6.93 23.77
N GLU A 40 -12.87 -7.20 22.82
CA GLU A 40 -14.07 -8.02 23.05
C GLU A 40 -13.72 -9.50 23.22
N ASN A 41 -12.66 -9.97 22.54
CA ASN A 41 -12.14 -11.33 22.68
C ASN A 41 -10.59 -11.34 22.67
N PRO A 42 -9.94 -11.08 23.82
CA PRO A 42 -8.49 -11.00 23.91
C PRO A 42 -7.74 -12.30 23.56
N ALA A 43 -8.42 -13.46 23.63
CA ALA A 43 -7.84 -14.75 23.31
C ALA A 43 -7.77 -15.02 21.79
N ALA A 44 -8.52 -14.27 20.97
CA ALA A 44 -8.45 -14.40 19.52
C ALA A 44 -7.11 -13.86 18.98
N ALA A 45 -6.61 -14.47 17.91
CA ALA A 45 -5.43 -13.96 17.21
C ALA A 45 -5.67 -12.51 16.72
N ASN A 46 -4.65 -11.66 16.84
CA ASN A 46 -4.68 -10.31 16.30
C ASN A 46 -4.74 -10.34 14.77
N VAL A 47 -5.32 -9.30 14.17
CA VAL A 47 -5.20 -9.05 12.74
C VAL A 47 -3.94 -8.21 12.54
N ASP A 48 -2.93 -8.82 11.93
CA ASP A 48 -1.65 -8.17 11.67
C ASP A 48 -1.76 -7.15 10.54
N LEU A 49 -0.91 -6.12 10.59
CA LEU A 49 -0.78 -5.11 9.56
C LEU A 49 0.31 -5.47 8.56
N ILE A 50 0.05 -5.22 7.28
CA ILE A 50 1.05 -5.27 6.21
C ILE A 50 1.23 -3.88 5.64
N PHE A 51 2.46 -3.36 5.71
CA PHE A 51 2.86 -2.11 5.07
C PHE A 51 3.90 -2.38 4.00
N LEU A 52 3.66 -1.84 2.81
CA LEU A 52 4.62 -1.86 1.71
C LEU A 52 5.39 -0.54 1.72
N ASP A 53 6.63 -0.59 2.18
CA ASP A 53 7.54 0.54 2.19
C ASP A 53 8.22 0.62 0.82
N THR A 54 7.76 1.58 0.00
CA THR A 54 8.26 1.80 -1.35
C THR A 54 9.66 2.40 -1.38
N LEU A 55 10.22 2.80 -0.22
CA LEU A 55 11.44 3.61 -0.08
C LEU A 55 11.31 5.06 -0.59
N TYR A 56 10.09 5.47 -0.97
CA TYR A 56 9.76 6.81 -1.45
C TYR A 56 8.59 7.43 -0.68
N HIS A 57 8.21 6.88 0.48
CA HIS A 57 7.21 7.49 1.35
C HIS A 57 7.73 8.80 1.96
N PHE A 58 6.81 9.69 2.32
CA PHE A 58 7.16 10.88 3.11
C PHE A 58 7.69 10.49 4.50
N SER A 59 8.58 11.32 5.06
CA SER A 59 9.02 11.19 6.45
C SER A 59 7.86 11.21 7.44
N GLU A 60 6.83 12.01 7.18
CA GLU A 60 5.61 12.12 7.98
C GLU A 60 4.81 10.80 7.99
N THR A 61 4.89 10.01 6.91
CA THR A 61 4.30 8.66 6.88
C THR A 61 5.02 7.74 7.84
N HIS A 62 6.35 7.73 7.86
CA HIS A 62 7.13 6.92 8.82
C HIS A 62 6.91 7.38 10.26
N ALA A 63 6.89 8.69 10.51
CA ALA A 63 6.55 9.22 11.83
C ALA A 63 5.14 8.78 12.29
N LEU A 64 4.16 8.72 11.37
CA LEU A 64 2.86 8.14 11.67
C LEU A 64 2.94 6.65 12.01
N VAL A 65 3.75 5.86 11.28
CA VAL A 65 3.94 4.43 11.60
C VAL A 65 4.39 4.26 13.05
N ASP A 66 5.35 5.06 13.50
CA ASP A 66 5.83 5.02 14.88
C ASP A 66 4.71 5.35 15.88
N ARG A 67 3.94 6.41 15.64
CA ARG A 67 2.79 6.79 16.48
C ARG A 67 1.72 5.68 16.53
N ILE A 68 1.51 4.98 15.42
CA ILE A 68 0.54 3.88 15.33
C ILE A 68 1.03 2.66 16.10
N GLN A 69 2.31 2.28 15.98
CA GLN A 69 2.88 1.18 16.76
C GLN A 69 2.87 1.48 18.27
N GLN A 70 3.11 2.73 18.67
CA GLN A 70 2.97 3.16 20.06
C GLN A 70 1.52 3.08 20.55
N ARG A 71 0.55 3.49 19.72
CA ARG A 71 -0.88 3.51 20.07
C ARG A 71 -1.52 2.12 20.13
N TYR A 72 -1.06 1.20 19.28
CA TYR A 72 -1.57 -0.17 19.14
C TYR A 72 -0.43 -1.20 19.28
N PRO A 73 0.21 -1.31 20.45
CA PRO A 73 1.45 -2.08 20.64
C PRO A 73 1.29 -3.59 20.46
N ASN A 74 0.06 -4.09 20.53
CA ASN A 74 -0.24 -5.51 20.36
C ASN A 74 -0.48 -5.90 18.89
N VAL A 75 -0.50 -4.94 17.97
CA VAL A 75 -0.73 -5.19 16.55
C VAL A 75 0.61 -5.26 15.84
N LYS A 76 0.99 -6.47 15.42
CA LYS A 76 2.24 -6.69 14.70
C LYS A 76 2.15 -6.04 13.31
N LEU A 77 3.18 -5.26 12.99
CA LEU A 77 3.36 -4.65 11.68
C LEU A 77 4.45 -5.39 10.90
N HIS A 78 4.09 -5.95 9.77
CA HIS A 78 5.01 -6.50 8.78
C HIS A 78 5.32 -5.41 7.76
N VAL A 79 6.58 -5.00 7.68
CA VAL A 79 7.06 -4.03 6.70
C VAL A 79 7.81 -4.79 5.61
N PHE A 80 7.34 -4.66 4.38
CA PHE A 80 7.98 -5.24 3.20
C PHE A 80 8.49 -4.13 2.30
N LYS A 81 9.69 -4.34 1.76
CA LYS A 81 10.37 -3.44 0.84
C LYS A 81 10.60 -4.14 -0.50
N PRO A 82 10.95 -3.40 -1.57
CA PRO A 82 11.40 -4.01 -2.81
C PRO A 82 12.55 -4.99 -2.56
N PHE A 83 12.54 -6.10 -3.28
CA PHE A 83 13.45 -7.22 -3.04
C PHE A 83 14.92 -6.80 -3.15
N GLY A 84 15.75 -7.21 -2.19
CA GLY A 84 17.20 -7.01 -2.23
C GLY A 84 17.66 -5.58 -1.96
N VAL A 85 16.77 -4.65 -1.60
CA VAL A 85 17.11 -3.25 -1.34
C VAL A 85 16.40 -2.73 -0.08
N ASP A 86 17.13 -1.93 0.69
CA ASP A 86 16.66 -1.37 1.96
C ASP A 86 16.55 0.15 1.98
N THR A 87 17.15 0.81 0.98
CA THR A 87 17.28 2.26 0.88
C THR A 87 17.00 2.73 -0.54
N THR A 88 16.55 3.97 -0.68
CA THR A 88 16.34 4.62 -1.98
C THR A 88 17.60 4.57 -2.85
N ALA A 89 18.78 4.77 -2.27
CA ALA A 89 20.05 4.71 -3.00
C ALA A 89 20.33 3.30 -3.58
N GLN A 90 20.05 2.24 -2.82
CA GLN A 90 20.17 0.87 -3.32
C GLN A 90 19.12 0.55 -4.38
N PHE A 91 17.89 1.03 -4.20
CA PHE A 91 16.82 0.89 -5.20
C PHE A 91 17.23 1.52 -6.53
N GLU A 92 17.74 2.75 -6.50
CA GLU A 92 18.17 3.49 -7.70
C GLU A 92 19.41 2.88 -8.34
N ALA A 93 20.33 2.32 -7.54
CA ALA A 93 21.47 1.58 -8.06
C ALA A 93 21.08 0.26 -8.74
N MET A 94 20.08 -0.44 -8.21
CA MET A 94 19.63 -1.74 -8.73
C MET A 94 18.72 -1.60 -9.94
N TYR A 95 17.72 -0.71 -9.86
CA TYR A 95 16.64 -0.62 -10.84
C TYR A 95 16.72 0.64 -11.72
N GLY A 96 17.56 1.62 -11.36
CA GLY A 96 17.72 2.87 -12.08
C GLY A 96 17.14 4.08 -11.33
N ALA A 97 17.80 5.22 -11.48
CA ALA A 97 17.37 6.48 -10.87
C ALA A 97 16.03 6.94 -11.44
N ARG A 98 15.11 7.35 -10.55
CA ARG A 98 13.78 7.86 -10.91
C ARG A 98 12.98 6.89 -11.79
N LEU A 99 13.03 5.59 -11.47
CA LEU A 99 12.29 4.55 -12.20
C LEU A 99 10.78 4.88 -12.34
N TYR A 100 10.21 5.58 -11.36
CA TYR A 100 8.82 6.05 -11.37
C TYR A 100 8.51 7.04 -12.50
N GLU A 101 9.51 7.72 -13.07
CA GLU A 101 9.38 8.56 -14.27
C GLU A 101 9.68 7.79 -15.55
N THR A 102 10.70 6.92 -15.52
CA THR A 102 11.20 6.25 -16.73
C THR A 102 10.39 5.03 -17.12
N GLU A 103 9.92 4.25 -16.14
CA GLU A 103 9.20 2.98 -16.31
C GLU A 103 8.12 2.81 -15.22
N ALA A 104 7.13 3.71 -15.21
CA ALA A 104 6.12 3.80 -14.16
C ALA A 104 5.37 2.47 -13.86
N GLU A 105 5.10 1.65 -14.90
CA GLU A 105 4.47 0.34 -14.71
C GLU A 105 5.36 -0.65 -13.95
N MET A 106 6.64 -0.67 -14.29
CA MET A 106 7.64 -1.52 -13.63
C MET A 106 7.80 -1.07 -12.17
N TYR A 107 7.84 0.24 -11.93
CA TYR A 107 7.88 0.80 -10.59
C TYR A 107 6.65 0.40 -9.75
N ASP A 108 5.44 0.58 -10.27
CA ASP A 108 4.21 0.23 -9.55
C ASP A 108 4.12 -1.28 -9.27
N TRP A 109 4.66 -2.14 -10.14
CA TRP A 109 4.73 -3.58 -9.87
C TRP A 109 5.75 -3.91 -8.78
N ILE A 110 6.96 -3.38 -8.87
CA ILE A 110 8.07 -3.64 -7.92
C ILE A 110 7.75 -3.10 -6.53
N ALA A 111 7.15 -1.91 -6.45
CA ALA A 111 6.99 -1.18 -5.19
C ALA A 111 5.54 -1.18 -4.65
N LYS A 112 4.50 -1.33 -5.49
CA LYS A 112 3.10 -1.06 -5.07
C LYS A 112 2.10 -2.19 -5.30
N GLY A 113 2.47 -3.26 -6.00
CA GLY A 113 1.60 -4.43 -6.19
C GLY A 113 0.40 -4.25 -7.14
N GLY A 114 0.39 -3.20 -7.99
CA GLY A 114 -0.58 -3.02 -9.09
C GLY A 114 -1.72 -2.02 -8.86
N ALA A 115 -2.54 -1.81 -9.91
CA ALA A 115 -3.62 -0.81 -9.96
C ALA A 115 -4.92 -1.24 -9.26
N ARG A 116 -5.77 -0.26 -8.88
CA ARG A 116 -7.10 -0.48 -8.28
C ARG A 116 -8.20 0.20 -9.11
N ASP A 117 -9.28 -0.53 -9.40
CA ASP A 117 -10.53 -0.06 -10.01
C ASP A 117 -11.76 -0.50 -9.20
N LYS A 118 -12.99 -0.12 -9.61
CA LYS A 118 -14.29 -0.27 -8.88
C LYS A 118 -14.35 -1.49 -7.94
N ILE A 119 -14.47 -1.23 -6.63
CA ILE A 119 -14.22 -2.24 -5.58
C ILE A 119 -15.53 -2.68 -4.89
N PRO A 120 -15.88 -3.98 -4.86
CA PRO A 120 -16.98 -4.53 -4.05
C PRO A 120 -16.59 -4.74 -2.57
N ILE A 121 -17.56 -5.06 -1.69
CA ILE A 121 -17.28 -5.32 -0.26
C ILE A 121 -16.34 -6.52 -0.11
N ILE A 122 -16.55 -7.58 -0.90
CA ILE A 122 -15.70 -8.77 -0.94
C ILE A 122 -15.32 -8.99 -2.40
N GLU A 123 -14.03 -9.17 -2.66
CA GLU A 123 -13.46 -9.51 -3.97
C GLU A 123 -12.59 -10.75 -3.79
N VAL A 124 -12.70 -11.71 -4.69
CA VAL A 124 -11.77 -12.84 -4.76
C VAL A 124 -10.73 -12.51 -5.84
N ASP A 125 -9.48 -12.40 -5.43
CA ASP A 125 -8.33 -12.28 -6.32
C ASP A 125 -7.81 -13.70 -6.59
N ASP A 126 -8.39 -14.34 -7.61
CA ASP A 126 -8.08 -15.74 -7.97
C ASP A 126 -6.61 -15.92 -8.39
N GLU A 127 -5.98 -14.88 -8.96
CA GLU A 127 -4.56 -14.92 -9.34
C GLU A 127 -3.64 -15.03 -8.13
N ARG A 128 -4.00 -14.36 -7.02
CA ARG A 128 -3.22 -14.38 -5.78
C ARG A 128 -3.76 -15.35 -4.74
N GLY A 129 -4.93 -15.94 -4.97
CA GLY A 129 -5.64 -16.78 -4.01
C GLY A 129 -6.07 -16.03 -2.74
N VAL A 130 -6.35 -14.73 -2.85
CA VAL A 130 -6.66 -13.87 -1.70
C VAL A 130 -8.09 -13.32 -1.79
N VAL A 131 -8.81 -13.32 -0.66
CA VAL A 131 -10.08 -12.60 -0.53
C VAL A 131 -9.81 -11.19 0.00
N LYS A 132 -10.12 -10.15 -0.78
CA LYS A 132 -10.04 -8.75 -0.37
C LYS A 132 -11.37 -8.31 0.22
N ILE A 133 -11.32 -7.62 1.37
CA ILE A 133 -12.50 -7.12 2.06
C ILE A 133 -12.40 -5.61 2.26
N ASN A 134 -13.47 -4.89 1.95
CA ASN A 134 -13.56 -3.44 2.01
C ASN A 134 -14.65 -3.01 3.00
N PRO A 135 -14.37 -3.02 4.32
CA PRO A 135 -15.39 -2.84 5.36
C PRO A 135 -16.03 -1.43 5.35
N LEU A 136 -15.30 -0.45 4.83
CA LEU A 136 -15.69 0.96 4.81
C LEU A 136 -16.18 1.44 3.44
N VAL A 137 -16.45 0.54 2.47
CA VAL A 137 -16.82 0.94 1.10
C VAL A 137 -18.06 1.84 1.01
N LYS A 138 -18.96 1.76 2.00
CA LYS A 138 -20.18 2.59 2.06
C LYS A 138 -20.01 3.89 2.86
N TRP A 139 -18.85 4.10 3.50
CA TRP A 139 -18.59 5.33 4.23
C TRP A 139 -18.11 6.42 3.29
N SER A 140 -18.66 7.62 3.46
CA SER A 140 -18.13 8.83 2.84
C SER A 140 -16.82 9.25 3.53
N PHE A 141 -16.01 10.04 2.83
CA PHE A 141 -14.79 10.63 3.38
C PHE A 141 -15.06 11.40 4.68
N LYS A 142 -16.18 12.13 4.75
CA LYS A 142 -16.60 12.85 5.96
C LYS A 142 -16.82 11.90 7.14
N GLN A 143 -17.50 10.77 6.94
CA GLN A 143 -17.70 9.79 8.01
C GLN A 143 -16.39 9.20 8.53
N VAL A 144 -15.44 8.95 7.63
CA VAL A 144 -14.09 8.51 7.99
C VAL A 144 -13.38 9.59 8.83
N GLN A 145 -13.38 10.85 8.39
CA GLN A 145 -12.77 11.97 9.12
C GLN A 145 -13.42 12.20 10.49
N ASP A 146 -14.76 12.17 10.54
CA ASP A 146 -15.52 12.33 11.78
C ASP A 146 -15.13 11.22 12.79
N TYR A 147 -14.95 9.98 12.32
CA TYR A 147 -14.50 8.88 13.17
C TYR A 147 -13.10 9.11 13.73
N ILE A 148 -12.15 9.49 12.88
CA ILE A 148 -10.76 9.76 13.26
C ILE A 148 -10.71 10.82 14.36
N LYS A 149 -11.45 11.92 14.18
CA LYS A 149 -11.55 13.01 15.16
C LYS A 149 -12.20 12.53 16.46
N THR A 150 -13.35 11.86 16.37
CA THR A 150 -14.13 11.41 17.53
C THR A 150 -13.34 10.42 18.41
N HIS A 151 -12.51 9.59 17.80
CA HIS A 151 -11.76 8.54 18.50
C HIS A 151 -10.28 8.87 18.73
N ASN A 152 -9.86 10.09 18.37
CA ASN A 152 -8.47 10.55 18.47
C ASN A 152 -7.47 9.54 17.87
N VAL A 153 -7.80 9.02 16.69
CA VAL A 153 -6.93 8.09 15.97
C VAL A 153 -5.78 8.89 15.35
N PRO A 154 -4.50 8.55 15.58
CA PRO A 154 -3.39 9.24 14.94
C PRO A 154 -3.52 9.16 13.41
N TYR A 155 -3.29 10.27 12.72
CA TYR A 155 -3.29 10.36 11.26
C TYR A 155 -2.06 11.11 10.76
N ASN A 156 -1.85 11.15 9.44
CA ASN A 156 -0.65 11.74 8.85
C ASN A 156 -0.74 13.27 8.86
N ASP A 157 0.29 13.95 9.38
CA ASP A 157 0.31 15.41 9.55
C ASP A 157 0.19 16.16 8.20
N LEU A 158 0.53 15.50 7.09
CA LEU A 158 0.34 16.04 5.74
C LEU A 158 -1.13 16.31 5.41
N LEU A 159 -2.09 15.63 6.04
CA LEU A 159 -3.52 15.89 5.81
C LEU A 159 -3.90 17.32 6.20
N ASP A 160 -3.35 17.83 7.30
CA ASP A 160 -3.58 19.20 7.75
C ASP A 160 -2.93 20.24 6.82
N ARG A 161 -1.99 19.79 5.99
CA ARG A 161 -1.31 20.58 4.95
C ARG A 161 -1.98 20.45 3.57
N GLY A 162 -3.19 19.87 3.51
CA GLY A 162 -3.99 19.76 2.29
C GLY A 162 -3.79 18.47 1.49
N TYR A 163 -3.02 17.49 2.00
CA TYR A 163 -2.85 16.19 1.35
C TYR A 163 -4.00 15.24 1.72
N LYS A 164 -5.07 15.22 0.94
CA LYS A 164 -6.22 14.31 1.21
C LYS A 164 -5.90 12.82 1.02
N SER A 165 -4.87 12.48 0.22
CA SER A 165 -4.38 11.11 0.05
C SER A 165 -2.85 11.09 -0.03
N VAL A 166 -2.18 10.34 0.86
CA VAL A 166 -0.70 10.32 1.00
C VAL A 166 -0.10 8.98 0.57
N GLY A 167 1.00 9.01 -0.18
CA GLY A 167 1.82 7.86 -0.58
C GLY A 167 3.19 8.38 -0.99
N ASP A 168 3.76 7.96 -2.11
CA ASP A 168 5.12 8.41 -2.45
C ASP A 168 5.23 9.91 -2.70
N TRP A 169 6.36 10.50 -2.29
CA TRP A 169 6.56 11.94 -2.34
C TRP A 169 6.58 12.52 -3.77
N HIS A 170 7.02 11.73 -4.76
CA HIS A 170 7.13 12.16 -6.16
C HIS A 170 5.79 12.18 -6.91
N SER A 171 4.76 11.51 -6.39
CA SER A 171 3.45 11.34 -7.07
C SER A 171 2.26 11.81 -6.23
N THR A 172 2.53 12.59 -5.17
CA THR A 172 1.52 13.11 -4.25
C THR A 172 1.64 14.61 -4.09
N VAL A 173 0.56 15.33 -4.41
CA VAL A 173 0.45 16.78 -4.22
C VAL A 173 -0.77 17.15 -3.38
N PRO A 174 -0.78 18.30 -2.68
CA PRO A 174 -1.95 18.78 -1.99
C PRO A 174 -3.09 19.11 -2.97
N VAL A 175 -4.32 19.01 -2.50
CA VAL A 175 -5.53 19.31 -3.27
C VAL A 175 -6.24 20.53 -2.70
N LYS A 176 -6.97 21.25 -3.55
CA LYS A 176 -7.76 22.40 -3.11
C LYS A 176 -9.00 21.96 -2.33
N GLU A 177 -9.57 22.91 -1.60
CA GLU A 177 -10.89 22.74 -1.00
C GLU A 177 -11.94 22.48 -2.11
N GLY A 178 -12.80 21.49 -1.93
CA GLY A 178 -13.77 21.04 -2.94
C GLY A 178 -13.25 20.06 -4.00
N GLU A 179 -11.92 19.90 -4.19
CA GLU A 179 -11.38 18.88 -5.11
C GLU A 179 -11.52 17.46 -4.53
N ASP A 180 -11.65 16.46 -5.42
CA ASP A 180 -11.72 15.04 -5.07
C ASP A 180 -10.53 14.60 -4.18
N GLU A 181 -10.77 13.65 -3.27
CA GLU A 181 -9.78 13.15 -2.31
C GLU A 181 -8.49 12.67 -2.98
N ARG A 182 -8.60 12.04 -4.15
CA ARG A 182 -7.48 11.46 -4.89
C ARG A 182 -6.98 12.34 -6.02
N ALA A 183 -7.53 13.55 -6.19
CA ALA A 183 -7.12 14.49 -7.25
C ALA A 183 -5.63 14.90 -7.15
N GLY A 184 -5.02 14.73 -5.97
CA GLY A 184 -3.61 15.01 -5.72
C GLY A 184 -2.66 13.89 -6.14
N ARG A 185 -3.18 12.75 -6.60
CA ARG A 185 -2.38 11.66 -7.14
C ARG A 185 -2.31 11.80 -8.66
N TRP A 186 -1.11 11.73 -9.23
CA TRP A 186 -0.89 11.72 -10.69
C TRP A 186 -1.28 13.03 -11.41
N LYS A 187 -1.33 14.18 -10.71
CA LYS A 187 -1.70 15.47 -11.30
C LYS A 187 -0.70 15.88 -12.40
N GLY A 188 -1.12 15.79 -13.66
CA GLY A 188 -0.29 16.11 -14.83
C GLY A 188 0.38 14.91 -15.53
N GLN A 189 0.14 13.68 -15.07
CA GLN A 189 0.63 12.47 -15.74
C GLN A 189 -0.51 11.77 -16.48
N GLN A 190 -0.34 11.49 -17.78
CA GLN A 190 -1.28 10.61 -18.49
C GLN A 190 -1.12 9.20 -17.92
N LYS A 191 -2.23 8.61 -17.46
CA LYS A 191 -2.28 7.18 -17.19
C LYS A 191 -2.17 6.47 -18.55
N THR A 192 -0.98 6.03 -18.92
CA THR A 192 -0.83 5.04 -19.98
C THR A 192 -1.65 3.81 -19.59
N GLU A 193 -2.37 3.29 -20.57
CA GLU A 193 -3.40 2.27 -20.42
C GLU A 193 -2.85 1.04 -19.69
N CYS A 194 -3.61 0.56 -18.71
CA CYS A 194 -3.21 -0.44 -17.73
C CYS A 194 -2.92 -1.80 -18.37
N GLY A 195 -1.76 -2.38 -18.08
CA GLY A 195 -1.38 -3.77 -18.39
C GLY A 195 -2.22 -4.89 -17.76
N ILE A 196 -3.44 -4.62 -17.26
CA ILE A 196 -4.42 -5.64 -16.83
C ILE A 196 -4.75 -6.63 -17.97
N HIS A 197 -4.40 -6.32 -19.22
CA HIS A 197 -4.57 -7.21 -20.37
C HIS A 197 -3.32 -8.01 -20.78
N ASN A 198 -2.20 -7.91 -20.06
CA ASN A 198 -1.00 -8.63 -20.46
C ASN A 198 -0.87 -9.96 -19.69
N LYS A 199 -1.06 -11.08 -20.40
CA LYS A 199 -1.00 -12.45 -19.87
C LYS A 199 0.37 -12.85 -19.27
N LYS A 200 1.40 -12.00 -19.42
CA LYS A 200 2.69 -12.11 -18.74
C LYS A 200 2.99 -10.82 -18.00
N SER A 201 3.29 -10.91 -16.71
CA SER A 201 3.80 -9.79 -15.91
C SER A 201 5.08 -9.23 -16.55
N ARG A 202 5.17 -7.90 -16.74
CA ARG A 202 6.41 -7.24 -17.22
C ARG A 202 7.62 -7.53 -16.31
N TYR A 203 7.39 -7.90 -15.05
CA TYR A 203 8.48 -8.35 -14.18
C TYR A 203 9.07 -9.69 -14.58
N ALA A 204 8.24 -10.64 -15.04
CA ALA A 204 8.76 -11.91 -15.54
C ALA A 204 9.68 -11.66 -16.76
N GLN A 205 9.28 -10.72 -17.62
CA GLN A 205 10.10 -10.28 -18.75
C GLN A 205 11.38 -9.57 -18.30
N TYR A 206 11.31 -8.74 -17.25
CA TYR A 206 12.49 -8.11 -16.65
C TYR A 206 13.46 -9.12 -16.03
N LEU A 207 12.96 -10.13 -15.30
CA LEU A 207 13.79 -11.21 -14.76
C LEU A 207 14.48 -11.99 -15.88
N GLU A 208 13.73 -12.38 -16.92
CA GLU A 208 14.28 -13.02 -18.12
C GLU A 208 15.37 -12.15 -18.78
N GLU A 209 15.18 -10.83 -18.83
CA GLU A 209 16.17 -9.90 -19.38
C GLU A 209 17.39 -9.72 -18.48
N MET A 210 17.21 -9.73 -17.16
CA MET A 210 18.32 -9.67 -16.19
C MET A 210 19.15 -10.93 -16.21
N GLU A 211 18.52 -12.11 -16.28
CA GLU A 211 19.20 -13.39 -16.47
C GLU A 211 19.98 -13.40 -17.79
N ARG A 212 19.38 -12.91 -18.88
CA ARG A 212 20.07 -12.77 -20.17
C ARG A 212 21.28 -11.85 -20.08
N LYS A 213 21.15 -10.67 -19.47
CA LYS A 213 22.28 -9.72 -19.29
C LYS A 213 23.37 -10.26 -18.38
N ALA A 214 23.01 -11.05 -17.37
CA ALA A 214 23.98 -11.72 -16.51
C ALA A 214 24.76 -12.80 -17.28
N ALA A 215 24.06 -13.63 -18.06
CA ALA A 215 24.68 -14.64 -18.92
C ALA A 215 25.59 -14.02 -20.00
N GLU A 216 25.15 -12.94 -20.66
CA GLU A 216 25.96 -12.21 -21.65
C GLU A 216 27.23 -11.60 -21.02
N LYS A 217 27.16 -11.09 -19.78
CA LYS A 217 28.35 -10.61 -19.05
C LYS A 217 29.31 -11.72 -18.69
N GLU A 218 28.80 -12.88 -18.28
CA GLU A 218 29.61 -14.04 -17.94
C GLU A 218 30.31 -14.61 -19.18
N GLU A 219 29.60 -14.69 -20.31
CA GLU A 219 30.15 -15.10 -21.60
C GLU A 219 31.22 -14.12 -22.11
N GLN A 220 30.99 -12.81 -21.97
CA GLN A 220 32.00 -11.79 -22.29
C GLN A 220 33.23 -11.86 -21.39
N ALA A 221 33.06 -12.13 -20.08
CA ALA A 221 34.17 -12.27 -19.15
C ALA A 221 35.03 -13.52 -19.48
N VAL A 222 34.39 -14.62 -19.89
CA VAL A 222 35.07 -15.85 -20.32
C VAL A 222 35.77 -15.67 -21.68
N ALA A 223 35.17 -14.92 -22.61
CA ALA A 223 35.78 -14.61 -23.91
C ALA A 223 36.95 -13.59 -23.84
N SER A 224 37.14 -12.94 -22.69
CA SER A 224 38.21 -11.96 -22.44
C SER A 224 39.43 -12.54 -21.73
N LEU A 225 39.43 -13.84 -21.44
CA LEU A 225 40.53 -14.63 -20.86
C LEU A 225 41.30 -15.40 -21.95
#